data_AF-A0A7M5V3T0-F1
#
_entry.id   AF-A0A7M5V3T0-F1
#
_cell.length_a   1.000
_cell.length_b   1.000
_cell.length_c   1.000
_cell.angle_alpha   90.00
_cell.angle_beta   90.00
_cell.angle_gamma   90.00
#
_symmetry.space_group_name_H-M   'P 1'
#
loop_
_entity.id
_entity.type
_entity.pdbx_description
1 polymer ?
#
loop_
_entity_poly.entity_id
_entity_poly.type
_entity_poly.pdbx_seq_one_letter_code
_entity_poly.pdbx_strand_id
1 'polypeptide(L)'
;MGSESFYIDINFNYGKLSYTRFWRAWEKDAGLRDAMQQGVITNLLKVSGENKLIMIAKISGDLLDDLLYSKIQVIAYYADLMKVSVTPTYDYESFANIVNTITQVEETFEQLPSLDQNTGLFHILDIKMEFRGMTQEDFLTIWKEEIKAALGAKEKGIALDILKSVAERRVFFVLTRVDSLAY
;
A
#
# COMPACT_ATOMS: atom_id res chain seq x y z
N MET A 1 15.77 11.04 -8.80
CA MET A 1 15.78 9.68 -8.25
C MET A 1 14.32 9.30 -8.04
N GLY A 2 13.86 8.20 -8.64
CA GLY A 2 12.46 7.81 -8.55
C GLY A 2 12.09 7.49 -7.11
N SER A 3 10.95 7.99 -6.63
CA SER A 3 10.41 7.59 -5.33
C SER A 3 9.98 6.12 -5.40
N GLU A 4 10.47 5.31 -4.49
CA GLU A 4 10.01 3.93 -4.31
C GLU A 4 8.72 3.94 -3.49
N SER A 5 7.87 2.93 -3.64
CA SER A 5 6.66 2.79 -2.82
C SER A 5 6.86 1.66 -1.81
N PHE A 6 6.44 1.87 -0.57
CA PHE A 6 6.55 0.88 0.49
C PHE A 6 5.18 0.62 1.10
N TYR A 7 4.79 -0.65 1.20
CA TYR A 7 3.68 -1.10 2.02
C TYR A 7 4.20 -1.46 3.40
N ILE A 8 3.69 -0.81 4.44
CA ILE A 8 4.20 -0.88 5.80
C ILE A 8 3.08 -1.37 6.72
N ASP A 9 3.31 -2.53 7.34
CA ASP A 9 2.41 -3.17 8.30
C ASP A 9 2.92 -2.90 9.72
N ILE A 10 2.14 -2.18 10.52
CA ILE A 10 2.50 -1.79 11.89
C ILE A 10 1.53 -2.48 12.85
N ASN A 11 2.02 -3.52 13.51
CA ASN A 11 1.28 -4.22 14.56
C ASN A 11 1.73 -3.71 15.92
N PHE A 12 0.81 -3.47 16.84
CA PHE A 12 1.13 -2.96 18.18
C PHE A 12 0.63 -3.88 19.27
N ASN A 13 1.39 -3.93 20.36
CA ASN A 13 1.02 -4.66 21.56
C ASN A 13 0.48 -3.70 22.63
N TYR A 14 -0.85 -3.64 22.76
CA TYR A 14 -1.51 -2.81 23.78
C TYR A 14 -1.34 -3.31 25.22
N GLY A 15 -0.73 -4.48 25.45
CA GLY A 15 -0.56 -5.01 26.81
C GLY A 15 0.15 -4.03 27.77
N LYS A 16 0.96 -3.11 27.25
CA LYS A 16 1.65 -2.06 28.01
C LYS A 16 1.16 -0.64 27.70
N LEU A 17 0.19 -0.47 26.81
CA LEU A 17 -0.23 0.84 26.31
C LEU A 17 -1.76 0.96 26.22
N SER A 18 -2.31 1.97 26.89
CA SER A 18 -3.72 2.32 26.74
C SER A 18 -4.03 2.75 25.31
N TYR A 19 -5.08 2.15 24.72
CA TYR A 19 -5.64 2.52 23.42
C TYR A 19 -5.81 4.03 23.27
N THR A 20 -6.43 4.70 24.23
CA THR A 20 -6.68 6.14 24.19
C THR A 20 -5.39 6.96 24.20
N ARG A 21 -4.37 6.52 24.96
CA ARG A 21 -3.08 7.22 25.02
C ARG A 21 -2.31 7.09 23.70
N PHE A 22 -2.34 5.90 23.10
CA PHE A 22 -1.76 5.65 21.78
C PHE A 22 -2.37 6.57 20.72
N TRP A 23 -3.69 6.63 20.65
CA TRP A 23 -4.38 7.44 19.64
C TRP A 23 -4.16 8.93 19.80
N ARG A 24 -4.10 9.43 21.04
CA ARG A 24 -3.74 10.82 21.31
C ARG A 24 -2.32 11.17 20.87
N ALA A 25 -1.39 10.22 20.96
CA ALA A 25 -0.03 10.41 20.48
C ALA A 25 0.00 10.46 18.95
N TRP A 26 -0.67 9.52 18.28
CA TRP A 26 -0.81 9.50 16.82
C TRP A 26 -1.49 10.75 16.27
N GLU A 27 -2.59 11.18 16.88
CA GLU A 27 -3.31 12.39 16.46
C GLU A 27 -2.39 13.62 16.49
N LYS A 28 -1.52 13.73 17.48
CA LYS A 28 -0.65 14.90 17.70
C LYS A 28 0.71 14.79 17.03
N ASP A 29 1.00 13.70 16.35
CA ASP A 29 2.30 13.48 15.72
C ASP A 29 2.50 14.44 14.55
N ALA A 30 3.39 15.43 14.74
CA ALA A 30 3.67 16.44 13.73
C ALA A 30 4.39 15.85 12.52
N GLY A 31 5.35 14.93 12.72
CA GLY A 31 6.11 14.33 11.62
C GLY A 31 5.24 13.46 10.72
N LEU A 32 4.27 12.75 11.30
CA LEU A 32 3.26 12.03 10.54
C LEU A 32 2.41 12.98 9.69
N ARG A 33 1.89 14.06 10.29
CA ARG A 33 1.07 15.06 9.59
C ARG A 33 1.84 15.71 8.45
N ASP A 34 3.09 16.10 8.70
CA ASP A 34 3.96 16.73 7.70
C ASP A 34 4.24 15.76 6.54
N ALA A 35 4.53 14.48 6.84
CA ALA A 35 4.75 13.47 5.82
C ALA A 35 3.50 13.20 4.96
N MET A 36 2.30 13.23 5.56
CA MET A 36 1.05 13.13 4.81
C MET A 36 0.81 14.37 3.94
N GLN A 37 1.03 15.59 4.46
CA GLN A 37 0.87 16.83 3.71
C GLN A 37 1.84 16.94 2.53
N GLN A 38 3.05 16.40 2.67
CA GLN A 38 4.05 16.36 1.61
C GLN A 38 3.80 15.23 0.59
N GLY A 39 2.77 14.39 0.79
CA GLY A 39 2.48 13.24 -0.06
C GLY A 39 3.49 12.10 0.07
N VAL A 40 4.39 12.15 1.07
CA VAL A 40 5.33 11.07 1.37
C VAL A 40 4.57 9.86 1.91
N ILE A 41 3.56 10.08 2.76
CA ILE A 41 2.61 9.03 3.17
C ILE A 41 1.33 9.26 2.38
N THR A 42 1.03 8.37 1.44
CA THR A 42 -0.16 8.48 0.59
C THR A 42 -1.39 7.94 1.30
N ASN A 43 -1.25 6.81 2.00
CA ASN A 43 -2.34 6.17 2.73
C ASN A 43 -1.91 5.82 4.15
N LEU A 44 -2.81 6.08 5.11
CA LEU A 44 -2.70 5.63 6.50
C LEU A 44 -4.05 5.06 6.93
N LEU A 45 -4.11 3.75 7.12
CA LEU A 45 -5.35 3.01 7.34
C LEU A 45 -5.30 2.27 8.67
N LYS A 46 -6.35 2.45 9.47
CA LYS A 46 -6.57 1.67 10.69
C LYS A 46 -7.40 0.43 10.39
N VAL A 47 -6.84 -0.76 10.68
CA VAL A 47 -7.58 -2.03 10.54
C VAL A 47 -8.58 -2.16 11.68
N SER A 48 -9.87 -2.14 11.40
CA SER A 48 -10.90 -2.27 12.42
C SER A 48 -10.82 -3.63 13.13
N GLY A 49 -10.98 -3.64 14.46
CA GLY A 49 -10.96 -4.87 15.27
C GLY A 49 -9.57 -5.47 15.54
N GLU A 50 -8.51 -4.99 14.89
CA GLU A 50 -7.15 -5.49 15.07
C GLU A 50 -6.24 -4.47 15.73
N ASN A 51 -5.09 -4.92 16.25
CA ASN A 51 -4.05 -4.02 16.74
C ASN A 51 -3.04 -3.68 15.64
N LYS A 52 -3.57 -3.20 14.51
CA LYS A 52 -2.81 -3.04 13.27
C LYS A 52 -3.13 -1.74 12.55
N LEU A 53 -2.08 -1.12 11.99
CA LEU A 53 -2.11 0.02 11.08
C LEU A 53 -1.41 -0.40 9.78
N ILE A 54 -1.89 0.12 8.67
CA ILE A 54 -1.26 -0.05 7.36
C ILE A 54 -0.93 1.34 6.83
N MET A 55 0.31 1.51 6.40
CA MET A 55 0.82 2.75 5.86
C MET A 55 1.41 2.48 4.48
N ILE A 56 1.13 3.36 3.52
CA ILE A 56 1.76 3.35 2.20
C ILE A 56 2.58 4.63 2.10
N ALA A 57 3.88 4.49 1.83
CA ALA A 57 4.81 5.60 1.75
C ALA A 57 5.56 5.61 0.42
N LYS A 58 5.66 6.79 -0.20
CA LYS A 58 6.46 7.05 -1.40
C LYS A 58 7.71 7.83 -1.02
N ILE A 59 8.80 7.11 -0.81
CA ILE A 59 10.08 7.67 -0.34
C ILE A 59 11.24 6.86 -0.91
N SER A 60 12.45 7.41 -0.90
CA SER A 60 13.66 6.63 -1.20
C SER A 60 13.99 5.70 -0.02
N GLY A 61 14.39 4.46 -0.29
CA GLY A 61 14.67 3.47 0.75
C GLY A 61 15.71 3.88 1.80
N ASP A 62 16.70 4.71 1.43
CA ASP A 62 17.70 5.26 2.35
C ASP A 62 17.13 6.26 3.37
N LEU A 63 15.98 6.86 3.07
CA LEU A 63 15.29 7.82 3.94
C LEU A 63 14.12 7.19 4.71
N LEU A 64 13.79 5.93 4.43
CA LEU A 64 12.64 5.25 5.05
C LEU A 64 12.82 5.07 6.56
N ASP A 65 14.00 4.61 6.99
CA ASP A 65 14.29 4.42 8.41
C ASP A 65 14.28 5.75 9.18
N ASP A 66 14.79 6.82 8.58
CA ASP A 66 14.73 8.17 9.15
C ASP A 66 13.28 8.65 9.29
N LEU A 67 12.44 8.41 8.28
CA LEU A 67 11.01 8.72 8.36
C LEU A 67 10.36 7.97 9.53
N LEU A 68 10.55 6.66 9.61
CA LEU A 68 9.87 5.80 10.59
C LEU A 68 10.34 6.05 12.01
N TYR A 69 11.65 6.15 12.23
CA TYR A 69 12.23 6.12 13.58
C TYR A 69 12.79 7.46 14.07
N SER A 70 12.91 8.47 13.20
CA SER A 70 13.31 9.83 13.61
C SER A 70 12.17 10.82 13.49
N LYS A 71 11.41 10.80 12.38
CA LYS A 71 10.40 11.83 12.08
C LYS A 71 9.04 11.50 12.69
N ILE A 72 8.57 10.26 12.58
CA ILE A 72 7.29 9.83 13.15
C ILE A 72 7.51 9.49 14.63
N GLN A 73 7.26 10.48 15.49
CA GLN A 73 7.55 10.41 16.93
C GLN A 73 6.85 9.25 17.62
N VAL A 74 5.64 8.91 17.20
CA VAL A 74 4.84 7.84 17.81
C VAL A 74 5.42 6.46 17.50
N ILE A 75 6.00 6.27 16.31
CA ILE A 75 6.72 5.03 15.96
C ILE A 75 8.04 5.00 16.74
N ALA A 76 8.79 6.10 16.76
CA ALA A 76 10.03 6.20 17.51
C ALA A 76 9.87 5.92 19.01
N TYR A 77 8.83 6.50 19.64
CA TYR A 77 8.60 6.41 21.07
C TYR A 77 8.02 5.07 21.54
N TYR A 78 7.31 4.36 20.67
CA TYR A 78 6.69 3.07 20.98
C TYR A 78 7.29 1.91 20.17
N ALA A 79 8.49 2.08 19.61
CA ALA A 79 9.12 1.11 18.71
C ALA A 79 9.19 -0.30 19.33
N ASP A 80 9.51 -0.37 20.63
CA ASP A 80 9.61 -1.59 21.44
C ASP A 80 8.24 -2.24 21.77
N LEU A 81 7.14 -1.54 21.49
CA LEU A 81 5.77 -2.07 21.57
C LEU A 81 5.18 -2.38 20.19
N MET A 82 5.95 -2.15 19.12
CA MET A 82 5.50 -2.32 17.74
C MET A 82 6.30 -3.41 17.03
N LYS A 83 5.63 -4.09 16.12
CA LYS A 83 6.25 -4.89 15.06
C LYS A 83 5.94 -4.19 13.75
N VAL A 84 6.96 -3.57 13.18
CA VAL A 84 6.91 -2.93 11.85
C VAL A 84 7.44 -3.91 10.83
N SER A 85 6.70 -4.11 9.73
CA SER A 85 7.13 -4.92 8.59
C SER A 85 6.99 -4.10 7.32
N VAL A 86 8.09 -3.95 6.60
CA VAL A 86 8.17 -3.15 5.37
C VAL A 86 8.23 -4.09 4.18
N THR A 87 7.37 -3.85 3.19
CA THR A 87 7.37 -4.55 1.90
C THR A 87 7.61 -3.52 0.80
N PRO A 88 8.74 -3.58 0.07
CA PRO A 88 8.95 -2.75 -1.10
C PRO A 88 7.93 -3.08 -2.20
N THR A 89 7.40 -2.05 -2.86
CA THR A 89 6.33 -2.15 -3.84
C THR A 89 6.56 -1.23 -5.04
N TYR A 90 5.99 -1.61 -6.17
CA TYR A 90 5.75 -0.71 -7.30
C TYR A 90 4.29 -0.25 -7.28
N ASP A 91 4.06 0.99 -7.71
CA ASP A 91 2.75 1.37 -8.23
C ASP A 91 2.38 0.40 -9.36
N TYR A 92 1.12 -0.01 -9.39
CA TYR A 92 0.71 -1.08 -10.31
C TYR A 92 0.87 -0.68 -11.78
N GLU A 93 0.71 0.61 -12.12
CA GLU A 93 0.97 1.17 -13.44
C GLU A 93 2.44 1.08 -13.85
N SER A 94 3.35 1.41 -12.92
CA SER A 94 4.79 1.29 -13.16
C SER A 94 5.17 -0.17 -13.40
N PHE A 95 4.60 -1.09 -12.62
CA PHE A 95 4.78 -2.51 -12.84
C PHE A 95 4.20 -2.97 -14.18
N ALA A 96 3.00 -2.50 -14.55
CA ALA A 96 2.38 -2.81 -15.84
C ALA A 96 3.26 -2.38 -17.02
N ASN A 97 3.86 -1.19 -16.95
CA ASN A 97 4.79 -0.69 -17.96
C ASN A 97 6.07 -1.54 -18.06
N ILE A 98 6.58 -2.07 -16.94
CA ILE A 98 7.68 -3.03 -16.93
C ILE A 98 7.28 -4.32 -17.65
N VAL A 99 6.08 -4.87 -17.36
CA VAL A 99 5.57 -6.07 -18.03
C VAL A 99 5.39 -5.84 -19.53
N ASN A 100 4.85 -4.69 -19.94
CA ASN A 100 4.69 -4.33 -21.35
C ASN A 100 6.04 -4.21 -22.07
N THR A 101 7.04 -3.63 -21.41
CA THR A 101 8.41 -3.56 -21.95
C THR A 101 9.01 -4.95 -22.17
N ILE A 102 8.88 -5.83 -21.17
CA ILE A 102 9.41 -7.22 -21.26
C ILE A 102 8.70 -8.00 -22.37
N THR A 103 7.41 -7.74 -22.57
CA THR A 103 6.57 -8.49 -23.49
C THR A 103 6.37 -7.80 -24.85
N GLN A 104 7.12 -6.72 -25.11
CA GLN A 104 7.12 -5.95 -26.35
C GLN A 104 5.73 -5.44 -26.78
N VAL A 105 4.93 -4.97 -25.82
CA VAL A 105 3.61 -4.39 -26.05
C VAL A 105 3.71 -2.86 -26.01
N GLU A 106 3.13 -2.15 -26.98
CA GLU A 106 3.17 -0.69 -27.12
C GLU A 106 2.10 0.05 -26.26
N GLU A 107 1.55 -0.60 -25.24
CA GLU A 107 0.58 0.02 -24.34
C GLU A 107 1.32 0.61 -23.14
N THR A 108 1.04 1.86 -22.79
CA THR A 108 1.62 2.51 -21.60
C THR A 108 0.50 3.00 -20.69
N PHE A 109 0.63 2.70 -19.41
CA PHE A 109 -0.30 3.13 -18.37
C PHE A 109 0.26 4.36 -17.65
N GLU A 110 -0.49 5.46 -17.69
CA GLU A 110 -0.21 6.64 -16.89
C GLU A 110 -0.60 6.40 -15.43
N GLN A 111 0.13 7.01 -14.49
CA GLN A 111 -0.25 6.94 -13.08
C GLN A 111 -1.59 7.65 -12.87
N LEU A 112 -2.59 6.89 -12.42
CA LEU A 112 -3.87 7.48 -12.03
C LEU A 112 -3.72 8.17 -10.67
N PRO A 113 -4.31 9.37 -10.50
CA PRO A 113 -4.30 10.05 -9.22
C PRO A 113 -5.00 9.15 -8.18
N SER A 114 -4.46 9.11 -6.98
CA SER A 114 -5.18 8.58 -5.83
C SER A 114 -6.47 9.38 -5.66
N LEU A 115 -7.62 8.72 -5.81
CA LEU A 115 -8.93 9.35 -5.62
C LEU A 115 -9.05 9.93 -4.21
N ASP A 116 -9.65 11.13 -4.12
CA ASP A 116 -9.91 11.79 -2.84
C ASP A 116 -10.66 10.87 -1.89
N GLN A 117 -10.18 10.84 -0.64
CA GLN A 117 -10.68 9.96 0.41
C GLN A 117 -12.15 10.26 0.71
N ASN A 118 -13.07 9.54 0.07
CA ASN A 118 -14.45 9.49 0.54
C ASN A 118 -14.46 8.93 1.97
N THR A 119 -15.13 9.62 2.88
CA THR A 119 -15.34 9.17 4.25
C THR A 119 -16.10 7.83 4.22
N GLY A 120 -15.48 6.74 4.68
CA GLY A 120 -16.08 5.42 4.57
C GLY A 120 -15.23 4.25 5.07
N LEU A 121 -15.77 3.04 4.94
CA LEU A 121 -15.07 1.79 5.18
C LEU A 121 -14.23 1.44 3.96
N PHE A 122 -12.93 1.21 4.16
CA PHE A 122 -12.04 0.71 3.12
C PHE A 122 -11.78 -0.78 3.33
N HIS A 123 -11.61 -1.50 2.22
CA HIS A 123 -11.19 -2.89 2.25
C HIS A 123 -9.77 -3.01 1.74
N ILE A 124 -8.93 -3.72 2.49
CA ILE A 124 -7.58 -4.04 2.05
C ILE A 124 -7.59 -5.49 1.59
N LEU A 125 -7.32 -5.69 0.31
CA LEU A 125 -7.22 -7.03 -0.26
C LEU A 125 -5.74 -7.33 -0.48
N ASP A 126 -5.23 -8.31 0.26
CA ASP A 126 -3.87 -8.84 0.16
C ASP A 126 -3.91 -10.16 -0.60
N ILE A 127 -3.55 -10.11 -1.88
CA ILE A 127 -3.59 -11.28 -2.76
C ILE A 127 -2.18 -11.84 -2.88
N LYS A 128 -2.00 -13.08 -2.44
CA LYS A 128 -0.79 -13.86 -2.71
C LYS A 128 -1.11 -14.95 -3.72
N MET A 129 -0.40 -14.94 -4.83
CA MET A 129 -0.59 -15.87 -5.94
C MET A 129 0.45 -16.99 -5.91
N GLU A 130 -0.02 -18.21 -6.12
CA GLU A 130 0.81 -19.39 -6.35
C GLU A 130 0.36 -20.07 -7.64
N PHE A 131 1.26 -20.16 -8.63
CA PHE A 131 1.02 -20.91 -9.86
C PHE A 131 1.95 -22.11 -9.90
N ARG A 132 1.37 -23.31 -10.04
CA ARG A 132 2.13 -24.58 -10.16
C ARG A 132 1.96 -25.15 -11.56
N GLY A 133 3.07 -25.59 -12.15
CA GLY A 133 3.06 -26.28 -13.45
C GLY A 133 2.80 -25.39 -14.67
N MET A 134 2.95 -24.07 -14.55
CA MET A 134 2.77 -23.13 -15.65
C MET A 134 4.12 -22.62 -16.15
N THR A 135 4.23 -22.29 -17.43
CA THR A 135 5.43 -21.65 -17.97
C THR A 135 5.46 -20.16 -17.57
N GLN A 136 6.63 -19.53 -17.72
CA GLN A 136 6.76 -18.08 -17.49
C GLN A 136 5.93 -17.27 -18.49
N GLU A 137 5.77 -17.76 -19.72
CA GLU A 137 4.99 -17.11 -20.77
C GLU A 137 3.48 -17.17 -20.48
N ASP A 138 2.96 -18.33 -20.06
CA ASP A 138 1.56 -18.48 -19.62
C ASP A 138 1.27 -17.54 -18.44
N PHE A 139 2.20 -17.47 -17.50
CA PHE A 139 2.11 -16.58 -16.35
C PHE A 139 2.03 -15.11 -16.77
N LEU A 140 2.94 -14.65 -17.64
CA LEU A 140 2.93 -13.27 -18.12
C LEU A 140 1.66 -12.94 -18.91
N THR A 141 1.10 -13.90 -19.65
CA THR A 141 -0.15 -13.73 -20.39
C THR A 141 -1.34 -13.51 -19.47
N ILE A 142 -1.48 -14.34 -18.43
CA ILE A 142 -2.53 -14.16 -17.41
C ILE A 142 -2.36 -12.83 -16.70
N TRP A 143 -1.12 -12.50 -16.33
CA TRP A 143 -0.84 -11.28 -15.60
C TRP A 143 -1.16 -10.01 -16.40
N LYS A 144 -1.03 -10.03 -17.74
CA LYS A 144 -1.47 -8.92 -18.61
C LYS A 144 -2.97 -8.67 -18.51
N GLU A 145 -3.77 -9.73 -18.55
CA GLU A 145 -5.23 -9.60 -18.45
C GLU A 145 -5.64 -9.14 -17.04
N GLU A 146 -4.96 -9.63 -15.99
CA GLU A 146 -5.14 -9.13 -14.63
C GLU A 146 -4.72 -7.66 -14.49
N ILE A 147 -3.66 -7.24 -15.19
CA ILE A 147 -3.23 -5.83 -15.22
C ILE A 147 -4.36 -4.94 -15.75
N LYS A 148 -4.92 -5.28 -16.90
CA LYS A 148 -6.03 -4.52 -17.50
C LYS A 148 -7.25 -4.48 -16.60
N ALA A 149 -7.61 -5.61 -15.99
CA ALA A 149 -8.76 -5.67 -15.08
C ALA A 149 -8.55 -4.81 -13.83
N ALA A 150 -7.37 -4.89 -13.21
CA ALA A 150 -7.03 -4.15 -12.01
C ALA A 150 -6.94 -2.63 -12.28
N LEU A 151 -6.29 -2.22 -13.37
CA LEU A 151 -6.24 -0.80 -13.76
C LEU A 151 -7.62 -0.28 -14.14
N GLY A 152 -8.44 -1.05 -14.85
CA GLY A 152 -9.84 -0.70 -15.10
C GLY A 152 -10.67 -0.57 -13.83
N ALA A 153 -10.35 -1.29 -12.75
CA ALA A 153 -10.99 -1.09 -11.44
C ALA A 153 -10.53 0.22 -10.76
N LYS A 154 -9.27 0.62 -10.96
CA LYS A 154 -8.74 1.91 -10.48
C LYS A 154 -9.37 3.08 -11.24
N GLU A 155 -9.50 3.00 -12.55
CA GLU A 155 -10.19 4.00 -13.39
C GLU A 155 -11.65 4.21 -12.98
N LYS A 156 -12.35 3.13 -12.59
CA LYS A 156 -13.74 3.17 -12.12
C LYS A 156 -13.87 3.65 -10.67
N GLY A 157 -12.75 3.92 -9.98
CA GLY A 157 -12.71 4.32 -8.58
C GLY A 157 -13.11 3.25 -7.57
N ILE A 158 -13.13 1.98 -8.00
CA ILE A 158 -13.34 0.82 -7.12
C ILE A 158 -12.07 0.58 -6.29
N ALA A 159 -10.91 0.63 -6.95
CA ALA A 159 -9.61 0.62 -6.29
C ALA A 159 -9.09 2.05 -6.16
N LEU A 160 -8.75 2.47 -4.94
CA LEU A 160 -8.05 3.72 -4.69
C LEU A 160 -6.56 3.59 -5.02
N ASP A 161 -5.99 2.46 -4.61
CA ASP A 161 -4.57 2.19 -4.80
C ASP A 161 -4.34 0.70 -5.04
N ILE A 162 -3.33 0.41 -5.85
CA ILE A 162 -2.93 -0.95 -6.19
C ILE A 162 -1.41 -0.98 -6.16
N LEU A 163 -0.86 -1.88 -5.35
CA LEU A 163 0.57 -2.00 -5.13
C LEU A 163 1.04 -3.40 -5.47
N LYS A 164 2.08 -3.50 -6.28
CA LYS A 164 2.75 -4.76 -6.59
C LYS A 164 3.96 -4.93 -5.68
N SER A 165 4.00 -5.97 -4.85
CA SER A 165 5.21 -6.31 -4.09
C SER A 165 6.38 -6.59 -5.02
N VAL A 166 7.55 -6.06 -4.70
CA VAL A 166 8.81 -6.38 -5.40
C VAL A 166 9.17 -7.84 -5.11
N ALA A 167 9.66 -8.57 -6.12
CA ALA A 167 10.16 -9.95 -6.06
C ALA A 167 9.20 -11.05 -5.55
N GLU A 168 8.02 -10.70 -5.03
CA GLU A 168 7.02 -11.64 -4.56
C GLU A 168 5.82 -11.69 -5.51
N ARG A 169 5.10 -12.81 -5.57
CA ARG A 169 3.79 -12.87 -6.28
C ARG A 169 2.67 -12.39 -5.37
N ARG A 170 2.74 -11.12 -4.97
CA ARG A 170 1.81 -10.49 -4.04
C ARG A 170 1.35 -9.12 -4.55
N VAL A 171 0.06 -8.83 -4.43
CA VAL A 171 -0.58 -7.57 -4.84
C VAL A 171 -1.46 -7.09 -3.69
N PHE A 172 -1.40 -5.81 -3.37
CA PHE A 172 -2.25 -5.16 -2.39
C PHE A 172 -3.21 -4.23 -3.09
N PHE A 173 -4.49 -4.29 -2.75
CA PHE A 173 -5.48 -3.31 -3.16
C PHE A 173 -5.99 -2.54 -1.94
N VAL A 174 -6.14 -1.24 -2.11
CA VAL A 174 -6.96 -0.40 -1.24
C VAL A 174 -8.25 -0.13 -1.99
N LEU A 175 -9.35 -0.73 -1.55
CA LEU A 175 -10.65 -0.65 -2.20
C LEU A 175 -11.55 0.33 -1.46
N THR A 176 -12.30 1.13 -2.22
CA THR A 176 -13.42 1.91 -1.66
C THR A 176 -14.52 0.97 -1.19
N ARG A 177 -15.48 1.50 -0.43
CA ARG A 177 -16.71 0.78 -0.11
C ARG A 177 -17.37 0.36 -1.43
N VAL A 178 -17.31 -0.93 -1.70
CA VAL A 178 -18.20 -1.57 -2.65
C VAL A 178 -19.54 -1.60 -1.93
N ASP A 179 -20.43 -0.64 -2.22
CA ASP A 179 -21.84 -0.89 -1.98
C ASP A 179 -22.12 -2.21 -2.67
N SER A 180 -22.42 -3.22 -1.84
CA SER A 180 -22.66 -4.62 -2.18
C SER A 180 -22.79 -4.84 -3.68
N LEU A 181 -21.95 -5.69 -4.27
CA LEU A 181 -22.36 -6.45 -5.45
C LEU A 181 -23.78 -6.92 -5.16
N ALA A 182 -24.74 -6.29 -5.82
CA ALA A 182 -26.14 -6.58 -5.65
C ALA A 182 -26.34 -7.98 -6.21
N TYR A 183 -26.27 -8.96 -5.30
CA TYR A 183 -26.76 -10.31 -5.52
C TYR A 183 -28.22 -10.35 -5.09
#